data_AF-A0A1C5ZRF2-F1
#
_entry.id   AF-A0A1C5ZRF2-F1
#
_cell.length_a   1.000
_cell.length_b   1.000
_cell.length_c   1.000
_cell.angle_alpha   90.00
_cell.angle_beta   90.00
_cell.angle_gamma   90.00
#
_symmetry.space_group_name_H-M   'P 1'
#
loop_
_entity.id
_entity.type
_entity.pdbx_description
1 polymer ?
#
loop_
_entity_poly.entity_id
_entity_poly.type
_entity_poly.pdbx_seq_one_letter_code
_entity_poly.pdbx_strand_id
1 'polypeptide(L)'
;MRIPYGYQMENNAFIICQEKAEVIRMIFDYYLSGASLGKVADMLSEKRIPSPTGKERWTRAAIDKLLSNAKYIPIVGTKAYMNVQFEKEHRCNIDYDKAGSPRKATRYQSPAL
;
A
#
# COMPACT_ATOMS: atom_id res chain seq x y z
N MET A 1 0.52 12.94 17.53
CA MET A 1 0.54 11.61 16.88
C MET A 1 -0.63 11.50 15.92
N ARG A 2 -0.44 10.96 14.71
CA ARG A 2 -1.55 10.71 13.77
C ARG A 2 -2.11 9.31 14.00
N ILE A 3 -3.41 9.20 14.18
CA ILE A 3 -4.11 7.92 14.32
C ILE A 3 -4.01 7.17 12.98
N PRO A 4 -3.51 5.93 12.94
CA PRO A 4 -3.48 5.13 11.72
C PRO A 4 -4.90 4.89 11.19
N TYR A 5 -5.03 4.68 9.88
CA TYR A 5 -6.32 4.37 9.28
C TYR A 5 -6.92 3.12 9.92
N GLY A 6 -8.24 3.06 10.08
CA GLY A 6 -8.91 1.94 10.73
C GLY A 6 -8.80 1.89 12.25
N TYR A 7 -8.09 2.84 12.87
CA TYR A 7 -8.12 3.06 14.30
C TYR A 7 -8.93 4.30 14.67
N GLN A 8 -9.59 4.23 15.82
CA GLN A 8 -10.21 5.35 16.50
C GLN A 8 -9.64 5.44 17.91
N MET A 9 -9.70 6.63 18.51
CA MET A 9 -9.26 6.84 19.88
C MET A 9 -10.50 7.05 20.74
N GLU A 10 -10.75 6.13 21.65
CA GLU A 10 -11.81 6.23 22.64
C GLU A 10 -11.20 5.99 24.01
N ASN A 11 -11.50 6.85 25.00
CA ASN A 11 -11.04 6.71 26.38
C ASN A 11 -9.52 6.44 26.51
N ASN A 12 -8.72 7.13 25.70
CA ASN A 12 -7.26 7.00 25.67
C ASN A 12 -6.75 5.62 25.19
N ALA A 13 -7.62 4.81 24.56
CA ALA A 13 -7.31 3.53 23.96
C ALA A 13 -7.52 3.55 22.43
N PHE A 14 -6.74 2.72 21.72
CA PHE A 14 -6.92 2.51 20.28
C PHE A 14 -7.95 1.42 20.03
N ILE A 15 -9.06 1.79 19.41
CA ILE A 15 -10.12 0.87 19.03
C ILE A 15 -10.10 0.65 17.52
N ILE A 16 -10.23 -0.61 17.10
CA ILE A 16 -10.29 -0.98 15.69
C ILE A 16 -11.71 -0.74 15.18
N CYS A 17 -11.82 0.06 14.14
CA CYS A 17 -13.07 0.26 13.42
C CYS A 17 -13.26 -0.88 12.42
N GLN A 18 -14.26 -1.74 12.65
CA GLN A 18 -14.46 -2.98 11.90
C GLN A 18 -14.59 -2.76 10.39
N GLU A 19 -15.38 -1.77 9.97
CA GLU A 19 -15.56 -1.41 8.54
C GLU A 19 -14.22 -1.09 7.87
N LYS A 20 -13.37 -0.29 8.54
CA LYS A 20 -12.06 0.07 8.02
C LYS A 20 -11.05 -1.07 8.12
N ALA A 21 -11.22 -1.98 9.09
CA ALA A 21 -10.41 -3.18 9.22
C ALA A 21 -10.61 -4.12 8.01
N GLU A 22 -11.83 -4.24 7.51
CA GLU A 22 -12.14 -4.99 6.29
C GLU A 22 -11.46 -4.40 5.07
N VAL A 23 -11.46 -3.07 4.94
CA VAL A 23 -10.70 -2.37 3.89
C VAL A 23 -9.21 -2.69 3.97
N ILE A 24 -8.63 -2.70 5.19
CA ILE A 24 -7.22 -3.04 5.39
C ILE A 24 -6.95 -4.48 4.95
N ARG A 25 -7.77 -5.44 5.38
CA ARG A 25 -7.64 -6.85 4.95
C ARG A 25 -7.72 -7.00 3.44
N MET A 26 -8.71 -6.36 2.82
CA MET A 26 -8.88 -6.36 1.37
C MET A 26 -7.64 -5.79 0.65
N ILE A 27 -7.03 -4.72 1.15
CA ILE A 27 -5.79 -4.16 0.56
C ILE A 27 -4.64 -5.18 0.63
N PHE A 28 -4.46 -5.85 1.75
CA PHE A 28 -3.42 -6.88 1.92
C PHE A 28 -3.66 -8.06 0.96
N ASP A 29 -4.89 -8.57 0.90
CA ASP A 29 -5.25 -9.70 0.05
C ASP A 29 -5.07 -9.39 -1.44
N TYR A 30 -5.51 -8.21 -1.89
CA TYR A 30 -5.33 -7.78 -3.28
C TYR A 30 -3.85 -7.62 -3.64
N TYR A 31 -3.03 -7.11 -2.70
CA TYR A 31 -1.60 -6.98 -2.96
C TYR A 31 -0.92 -8.35 -3.09
N LEU A 32 -1.25 -9.28 -2.19
CA LEU A 32 -0.74 -10.65 -2.19
C LEU A 32 -1.23 -11.48 -3.38
N SER A 33 -2.37 -11.13 -4.00
CA SER A 33 -2.83 -11.76 -5.25
C SER A 33 -2.10 -11.25 -6.51
N GLY A 34 -1.06 -10.43 -6.36
CA GLY A 34 -0.25 -9.93 -7.46
C GLY A 34 -0.62 -8.52 -7.95
N ALA A 35 -1.59 -7.85 -7.32
CA ALA A 35 -1.96 -6.50 -7.74
C ALA A 35 -0.83 -5.49 -7.47
N SER A 36 -0.59 -4.59 -8.43
CA SER A 36 0.30 -3.45 -8.22
C SER A 36 -0.37 -2.41 -7.31
N LEU A 37 0.43 -1.52 -6.69
CA LEU A 37 -0.11 -0.42 -5.89
C LEU A 37 -1.11 0.47 -6.67
N GLY A 38 -0.93 0.58 -7.99
CA GLY A 38 -1.88 1.27 -8.87
C GLY A 38 -3.21 0.53 -8.95
N LYS A 39 -3.18 -0.78 -9.22
CA LYS A 39 -4.40 -1.61 -9.28
C LYS A 39 -5.16 -1.60 -7.95
N VAL A 40 -4.46 -1.62 -6.81
CA VAL A 40 -5.10 -1.48 -5.49
C VAL A 40 -5.78 -0.12 -5.35
N ALA A 41 -5.13 0.97 -5.77
CA ALA A 41 -5.74 2.30 -5.76
C ALA A 41 -6.99 2.39 -6.64
N ASP A 42 -6.96 1.76 -7.81
CA ASP A 42 -8.09 1.74 -8.75
C ASP A 42 -9.26 0.96 -8.17
N MET A 43 -9.01 -0.22 -7.57
CA MET A 43 -10.02 -1.01 -6.88
C MET A 43 -10.68 -0.25 -5.72
N LEU A 44 -9.89 0.47 -4.91
CA LEU A 44 -10.41 1.29 -3.82
C LEU A 44 -11.28 2.44 -4.34
N SER A 45 -10.86 3.06 -5.45
CA SER A 45 -11.60 4.13 -6.11
C SER A 45 -12.93 3.63 -6.70
N GLU A 46 -12.92 2.46 -7.34
CA GLU A 46 -14.11 1.82 -7.90
C GLU A 46 -15.14 1.49 -6.81
N LYS A 47 -14.66 1.01 -5.65
CA LYS A 47 -15.49 0.78 -4.46
C LYS A 47 -15.88 2.05 -3.71
N ARG A 48 -15.46 3.24 -4.20
CA ARG A 48 -15.70 4.56 -3.58
C ARG A 48 -15.23 4.65 -2.14
N ILE A 49 -14.11 4.01 -1.82
CA ILE A 49 -13.52 4.02 -0.48
C ILE A 49 -12.56 5.21 -0.36
N PRO A 50 -12.90 6.27 0.41
CA PRO A 50 -12.05 7.43 0.51
C PRO A 50 -10.77 7.13 1.27
N SER A 51 -9.71 7.88 0.94
CA SER A 51 -8.43 7.83 1.64
C SER A 51 -8.55 8.28 3.11
N PRO A 52 -7.55 7.98 3.96
CA PRO A 52 -7.53 8.46 5.34
C PRO A 52 -7.52 9.99 5.47
N THR A 53 -7.25 10.71 4.38
CA THR A 53 -7.29 12.18 4.27
C THR A 53 -8.58 12.71 3.64
N GLY A 54 -9.57 11.86 3.34
CA GLY A 54 -10.82 12.26 2.69
C GLY A 54 -10.73 12.45 1.17
N LYS A 55 -9.57 12.20 0.56
CA LYS A 55 -9.44 12.21 -0.92
C LYS A 55 -10.10 10.98 -1.52
N GLU A 56 -10.75 11.15 -2.67
CA GLU A 56 -11.45 10.08 -3.39
C GLU A 56 -10.52 8.93 -3.79
N ARG A 57 -9.30 9.25 -4.21
CA ARG A 57 -8.31 8.25 -4.65
C ARG A 57 -7.15 8.12 -3.68
N TRP A 58 -6.83 6.88 -3.34
CA TRP A 58 -5.62 6.54 -2.60
C TRP A 58 -4.38 6.70 -3.48
N THR A 59 -3.33 7.33 -2.95
CA THR A 59 -2.05 7.39 -3.67
C THR A 59 -1.28 6.08 -3.49
N ARG A 60 -0.43 5.73 -4.46
CA ARG A 60 0.46 4.55 -4.34
C ARG A 60 1.31 4.60 -3.08
N ALA A 61 1.84 5.78 -2.73
CA ALA A 61 2.62 5.99 -1.51
C ALA A 61 1.79 5.80 -0.23
N ALA A 62 0.50 6.14 -0.23
CA ALA A 62 -0.36 5.90 0.92
C ALA A 62 -0.63 4.41 1.15
N ILE A 63 -0.87 3.67 0.06
CA ILE A 63 -1.06 2.21 0.09
C ILE A 63 0.25 1.52 0.52
N ASP A 64 1.38 1.95 -0.04
CA ASP A 64 2.69 1.41 0.31
C ASP A 64 3.02 1.57 1.80
N LYS A 65 2.78 2.78 2.34
CA LYS A 65 2.92 3.06 3.77
C LYS A 65 1.95 2.24 4.62
N LEU A 66 0.74 1.97 4.14
CA LEU A 66 -0.23 1.11 4.83
C LEU A 66 0.29 -0.33 4.91
N LEU A 67 0.76 -0.89 3.80
CA LEU A 67 1.28 -2.27 3.72
C LEU A 67 2.54 -2.50 4.57
N SER A 68 3.37 -1.48 4.79
CA SER A 68 4.57 -1.58 5.63
C SER A 68 4.33 -1.29 7.12
N ASN A 69 3.14 -0.83 7.51
CA ASN A 69 2.89 -0.43 8.89
C ASN A 69 2.56 -1.63 9.79
N ALA A 70 3.50 -2.00 10.66
CA ALA A 70 3.36 -3.09 11.63
C ALA A 70 2.17 -2.94 12.59
N LYS A 71 1.62 -1.73 12.76
CA LYS A 71 0.39 -1.51 13.55
C LYS A 71 -0.81 -2.26 12.99
N TYR A 72 -0.77 -2.77 11.76
CA TYR A 72 -1.86 -3.57 11.20
C TYR A 72 -1.74 -5.07 11.46
N ILE A 73 -0.65 -5.55 12.07
CA ILE A 73 -0.48 -6.97 12.42
C ILE A 73 -1.67 -7.52 13.23
N PRO A 74 -2.24 -6.82 14.23
CA PRO A 74 -3.43 -7.31 14.94
C PRO A 74 -4.69 -7.46 14.06
N ILE A 75 -4.75 -6.74 12.93
CA ILE A 75 -5.91 -6.76 12.02
C ILE A 75 -5.79 -7.85 10.96
N VAL A 76 -4.60 -8.01 10.37
CA VAL A 76 -4.34 -8.92 9.23
C VAL A 76 -3.62 -10.21 9.62
N GLY A 77 -3.04 -10.25 10.82
CA GLY A 77 -2.23 -11.36 11.31
C GLY A 77 -0.77 -11.31 10.84
N THR A 78 0.12 -11.90 11.63
CA THR A 78 1.57 -11.91 11.37
C THR A 78 1.91 -12.55 10.02
N LYS A 79 1.24 -13.64 9.66
CA LYS A 79 1.49 -14.35 8.39
C LYS A 79 1.25 -13.45 7.17
N ALA A 80 0.10 -12.80 7.09
CA ALA A 80 -0.23 -11.92 5.96
C ALA A 80 0.73 -10.72 5.90
N TYR A 81 1.06 -10.13 7.05
CA TYR A 81 2.02 -9.03 7.11
C TYR A 81 3.41 -9.43 6.59
N MET A 82 3.95 -10.56 7.05
CA MET A 82 5.26 -11.05 6.63
C MET A 82 5.26 -11.41 5.13
N ASN A 83 4.21 -12.06 4.63
CA ASN A 83 4.07 -12.36 3.21
C ASN A 83 4.12 -11.08 2.36
N VAL A 84 3.48 -10.00 2.79
CA VAL A 84 3.53 -8.71 2.10
C VAL A 84 4.95 -8.14 2.11
N GLN A 85 5.69 -8.25 3.22
CA GLN A 85 7.07 -7.76 3.27
C GLN A 85 7.98 -8.55 2.33
N PHE A 86 7.88 -9.88 2.32
CA PHE A 86 8.63 -10.73 1.38
C PHE A 86 8.28 -10.43 -0.07
N GLU A 87 6.98 -10.28 -0.38
CA GLU A 87 6.53 -9.94 -1.74
C GLU A 87 7.04 -8.55 -2.17
N LYS A 88 7.07 -7.57 -1.27
CA LYS A 88 7.64 -6.25 -1.53
C LYS A 88 9.13 -6.34 -1.85
N GLU A 89 9.89 -7.08 -1.04
CA GLU A 89 11.32 -7.29 -1.26
C GLU A 89 11.57 -7.99 -2.61
N HIS A 90 10.82 -9.05 -2.90
CA HIS A 90 10.90 -9.76 -4.17
C HIS A 90 10.61 -8.82 -5.36
N ARG A 91 9.56 -7.99 -5.30
CA ARG A 91 9.22 -7.04 -6.38
C ARG A 91 10.24 -5.93 -6.57
N CYS A 92 10.88 -5.46 -5.49
CA CYS A 92 11.98 -4.49 -5.58
C CYS A 92 13.24 -5.11 -6.20
N ASN A 93 13.47 -6.40 -5.97
CA ASN A 93 14.64 -7.15 -6.46
C ASN A 93 14.45 -7.76 -7.86
N ILE A 94 13.28 -7.61 -8.48
CA ILE A 94 13.12 -7.91 -9.91
C ILE A 94 13.78 -6.77 -10.70
N ASP A 95 15.06 -6.95 -10.99
CA ASP A 95 15.68 -6.29 -12.12
C ASP A 95 15.00 -6.80 -13.39
N TYR A 96 14.42 -5.87 -14.16
CA TYR A 96 13.87 -6.13 -15.48
C TYR A 96 15.01 -6.37 -16.48
N ASP A 97 15.78 -7.43 -16.25
CA ASP A 97 16.78 -7.97 -17.18
C ASP A 97 16.20 -9.13 -17.99
N LYS A 98 14.87 -9.23 -18.06
CA LYS A 98 14.19 -10.04 -19.08
C LYS A 98 14.24 -9.28 -20.40
N ALA A 99 15.00 -9.84 -21.34
CA ALA A 99 15.11 -9.38 -22.73
C ALA A 99 13.76 -8.91 -23.29
N GLY A 100 13.55 -7.58 -23.36
CA GLY A 100 12.31 -7.00 -23.92
C GLY A 100 11.91 -5.63 -23.40
N SER A 101 12.46 -5.12 -22.28
CA SER A 101 12.21 -3.74 -21.85
C SER A 101 13.37 -3.19 -21.02
N PRO A 102 14.50 -2.81 -21.65
CA PRO A 102 15.52 -2.06 -20.94
C PRO A 102 14.93 -0.75 -20.45
N ARG A 103 15.18 -0.41 -19.17
CA ARG A 103 14.90 0.93 -18.65
C ARG A 103 15.57 1.93 -19.61
N LYS A 104 14.80 2.85 -20.20
CA LYS A 104 15.38 3.92 -21.01
C LYS A 104 16.34 4.70 -20.11
N ALA A 105 17.63 4.59 -20.37
CA ALA A 105 18.66 5.41 -19.76
C ALA A 105 18.56 6.82 -20.34
N THR A 106 17.45 7.52 -20.11
CA THR A 106 17.35 8.94 -20.43
C THR A 106 18.09 9.69 -19.33
N ARG A 107 19.42 9.77 -19.48
CA ARG A 107 20.25 10.66 -18.67
C ARG A 107 19.85 12.09 -19.02
N TYR A 108 19.17 12.77 -18.11
CA TYR A 108 18.89 14.20 -18.24
C TYR A 108 20.23 14.94 -18.44
N GLN A 109 20.39 15.58 -19.60
CA GLN A 109 21.48 16.48 -19.89
C GLN A 109 20.93 17.90 -19.72
N SER A 110 21.41 18.64 -18.73
CA SER A 110 21.09 20.06 -18.62
C SER A 110 21.67 20.79 -19.84
N PRO A 111 20.92 21.69 -20.50
CA PRO A 111 21.49 22.55 -21.53
C PRO A 111 22.62 23.39 -20.91
N ALA A 112 23.79 23.40 -21.55
CA ALA A 112 24.84 24.36 -21.23
C ALA A 112 24.39 25.74 -21.71
N LEU A 113 24.57 26.76 -20.85
CA LEU A 113 24.27 28.17 -21.13
C LEU A 113 25.13 28.72 -22.26
#